data_AF-A0A0C3ISX4-F1
#
_entry.id   AF-A0A0C3ISX4-F1
#
_cell.length_a   1.000
_cell.length_b   1.000
_cell.length_c   1.000
_cell.angle_alpha   90.00
_cell.angle_beta   90.00
_cell.angle_gamma   90.00
#
_symmetry.space_group_name_H-M   'P 1'
#
loop_
_entity.id
_entity.type
_entity.pdbx_description
1 polymer ?
#
loop_
_entity_poly.entity_id
_entity_poly.type
_entity_poly.pdbx_seq_one_letter_code
_entity_poly.pdbx_strand_id
1 'polypeptide(L)' 'MLRAGDALRFTPDEIDAYRKLGLDFDGARARDDIEQALTRWTGTLNDERPDLLEKIAVAMAKARGIKLPARLTRVR' A
#
# COMPACT_ATOMS: atom_id res chain seq x y z
N MET A 1 -8.43 -5.35 12.08
CA MET A 1 -8.96 -4.02 11.80
C MET A 1 -10.45 -4.10 11.96
N LEU A 2 -11.01 -3.25 12.82
CA LEU A 2 -12.45 -3.11 12.98
C LEU A 2 -12.97 -2.12 11.94
N ARG A 3 -14.15 -2.40 11.37
CA ARG A 3 -14.83 -1.54 10.40
C ARG A 3 -16.27 -1.30 10.85
N ALA A 4 -16.72 -0.06 10.76
CA ALA A 4 -18.11 0.32 11.01
C ALA A 4 -18.51 1.41 10.00
N GLY A 5 -19.20 1.01 8.92
CA GLY A 5 -19.36 1.89 7.75
C GLY A 5 -17.98 2.26 7.18
N ASP A 6 -17.75 3.56 6.99
CA ASP A 6 -16.46 4.09 6.52
C ASP A 6 -15.42 4.25 7.63
N ALA A 7 -15.83 4.10 8.90
CA ALA A 7 -14.91 4.20 10.01
C ALA A 7 -14.06 2.93 10.15
N LEU A 8 -12.76 3.13 10.35
CA LEU A 8 -11.75 2.09 10.51
C LEU A 8 -10.98 2.30 11.81
N ARG A 9 -10.65 1.20 12.48
CA ARG A 9 -9.76 1.20 13.63
C ARG A 9 -8.82 0.01 13.58
N PHE A 10 -7.53 0.29 13.65
CA PHE A 10 -6.48 -0.71 13.80
C PHE A 10 -6.18 -0.96 15.28
N THR A 11 -5.75 -2.17 15.60
CA THR A 11 -5.12 -2.44 16.89
C THR A 11 -3.66 -1.97 16.88
N PRO A 12 -3.02 -1.74 18.05
CA PRO A 12 -1.59 -1.42 18.10
C PRO A 12 -0.71 -2.45 17.37
N ASP A 13 -1.00 -3.74 17.56
CA ASP A 13 -0.24 -4.83 16.90
C ASP A 13 -0.37 -4.77 15.37
N GLU A 14 -1.53 -4.38 14.85
CA GLU A 14 -1.73 -4.19 13.41
C GLU A 14 -0.92 -3.01 12.89
N ILE A 15 -0.93 -1.89 13.60
CA ILE A 15 -0.10 -0.73 13.26
C ILE A 15 1.38 -1.11 13.22
N ASP A 16 1.87 -1.82 14.23
CA ASP A 16 3.26 -2.24 14.29
C ASP A 16 3.64 -3.23 13.19
N ALA A 17 2.71 -4.10 12.77
CA ALA A 17 2.92 -4.98 11.63
C ALA A 17 3.09 -4.20 10.31
N TYR A 18 2.30 -3.14 10.09
CA TYR A 18 2.41 -2.31 8.88
C TYR A 18 3.65 -1.41 8.91
N ARG A 19 4.04 -0.88 10.07
CA ARG A 19 5.24 -0.06 10.23
C ARG A 19 6.52 -0.81 9.85
N LYS A 20 6.57 -2.13 10.07
CA LYS A 20 7.68 -2.99 9.60
C LYS A 20 7.83 -3.00 8.07
N LEU A 21 6.77 -2.66 7.34
CA LEU A 21 6.75 -2.52 5.89
C LEU A 21 6.92 -1.06 5.43
N GLY A 22 7.12 -0.13 6.36
CA GLY A 22 7.18 1.31 6.10
C GLY A 22 5.81 1.96 5.89
N LEU A 23 4.71 1.26 6.21
CA LEU A 23 3.36 1.78 6.14
C LEU A 23 2.90 2.21 7.54
N ASP A 24 2.69 3.50 7.74
CA ASP A 24 2.10 4.00 8.99
C ASP A 24 0.61 4.29 8.79
N PHE A 25 -0.23 3.50 9.44
CA PHE A 25 -1.67 3.72 9.51
C PHE A 25 -2.12 4.29 10.85
N ASP A 26 -1.17 4.72 11.70
CA ASP A 26 -1.52 5.45 12.89
C ASP A 26 -2.25 6.75 12.50
N GLY A 27 -3.33 7.03 13.21
CA GLY A 27 -4.24 8.12 12.84
C GLY A 27 -5.19 7.83 11.67
N ALA A 28 -5.08 6.72 10.92
CA ALA A 28 -6.07 6.37 9.91
C ALA A 28 -7.42 6.04 10.58
N ARG A 29 -8.49 6.68 10.11
CA ARG A 29 -9.87 6.54 10.61
C ARG A 29 -10.86 6.21 9.53
N ALA A 30 -10.50 6.39 8.26
CA ALA A 30 -11.32 6.06 7.11
C ALA A 30 -10.52 5.36 6.01
N ARG A 31 -11.23 4.81 5.03
CA ARG A 31 -10.61 4.15 3.87
C ARG A 31 -9.69 5.10 3.10
N ASP A 32 -10.10 6.35 2.94
CA ASP A 32 -9.34 7.37 2.22
C ASP A 32 -7.98 7.63 2.88
N ASP A 33 -7.88 7.53 4.21
CA ASP A 33 -6.61 7.68 4.92
C ASP A 33 -5.63 6.56 4.56
N ILE A 34 -6.15 5.33 4.41
CA ILE A 34 -5.35 4.18 3.97
C ILE A 34 -4.88 4.38 2.53
N GLU A 35 -5.79 4.82 1.64
CA GLU A 35 -5.46 5.07 0.23
C GLU A 35 -4.39 6.17 0.10
N GLN A 36 -4.47 7.22 0.92
CA GLN A 36 -3.47 8.28 0.95
C GLN A 36 -2.12 7.79 1.50
N ALA A 37 -2.10 6.97 2.54
CA ALA A 37 -0.87 6.38 3.09
C ALA A 37 -0.21 5.43 2.07
N LEU A 38 -1.00 4.57 1.41
CA LEU A 38 -0.52 3.70 0.35
C LEU A 38 0.02 4.49 -0.85
N THR A 39 -0.65 5.56 -1.26
CA THR A 39 -0.21 6.43 -2.36
C THR A 39 1.14 7.08 -2.05
N ARG A 40 1.32 7.57 -0.81
CA ARG A 40 2.60 8.12 -0.37
C ARG A 40 3.70 7.06 -0.38
N TRP A 41 3.42 5.88 0.17
CA TRP A 41 4.38 4.77 0.23
C TRP A 41 4.79 4.26 -1.16
N THR A 42 3.84 4.08 -2.09
CA THR A 42 4.17 3.68 -3.47
C THR A 42 4.91 4.77 -4.22
N GLY A 43 4.60 6.06 -3.96
CA GLY A 43 5.37 7.19 -4.48
C GLY A 43 6.82 7.16 -4.02
N THR A 44 7.07 6.99 -2.71
CA THR A 44 8.43 6.83 -2.17
C THR A 44 9.14 5.63 -2.76
N LEU A 45 8.49 4.47 -2.88
CA LEU A 45 9.09 3.31 -3.52
C LEU A 45 9.42 3.56 -4.99
N ASN A 46 8.56 4.26 -5.72
CA ASN A 46 8.81 4.59 -7.12
C ASN A 46 10.04 5.48 -7.28
N ASP A 47 10.23 6.45 -6.38
CA ASP A 47 11.33 7.40 -6.46
C ASP A 47 12.66 6.81 -5.96
N GLU A 48 12.62 6.07 -4.86
CA GLU A 48 13.83 5.55 -4.19
C GLU A 48 14.22 4.14 -4.65
N ARG A 49 13.25 3.26 -4.89
CA ARG A 49 13.45 1.82 -5.15
C ARG A 49 12.45 1.26 -6.18
N PRO A 50 12.44 1.79 -7.42
CA PRO A 50 11.49 1.37 -8.45
C PRO A 50 11.59 -0.13 -8.77
N ASP A 51 12.75 -0.75 -8.57
CA ASP A 51 12.96 -2.20 -8.72
C ASP A 51 12.13 -3.02 -7.72
N LEU A 52 11.94 -2.52 -6.49
CA LEU A 52 11.10 -3.19 -5.50
C LEU A 52 9.62 -3.02 -5.81
N LEU A 53 9.22 -1.83 -6.27
CA LEU A 53 7.84 -1.58 -6.69
C LEU A 53 7.42 -2.51 -7.83
N GLU A 54 8.30 -2.72 -8.82
CA GLU A 54 8.05 -3.66 -9.91
C GLU A 54 7.90 -5.10 -9.41
N LYS A 55 8.76 -5.55 -8.48
CA LYS A 55 8.64 -6.89 -7.87
C LYS A 55 7.32 -7.07 -7.12
N ILE A 56 6.89 -6.05 -6.36
CA ILE A 56 5.61 -6.07 -5.64
C ILE A 56 4.45 -6.16 -6.65
N ALA A 57 4.48 -5.37 -7.71
CA ALA A 57 3.47 -5.43 -8.75
C ALA A 57 3.40 -6.82 -9.38
N VAL A 58 4.54 -7.41 -9.76
CA VAL A 58 4.62 -8.77 -10.35
C VAL A 58 4.05 -9.81 -9.40
N ALA A 59 4.39 -9.75 -8.11
CA ALA A 59 3.84 -10.64 -7.10
C ALA A 59 2.31 -10.49 -6.96
N MET A 60 1.79 -9.26 -6.94
CA MET A 60 0.35 -8.98 -6.90
C MET A 60 -0.38 -9.48 -8.15
N ALA A 61 0.21 -9.29 -9.33
CA ALA A 61 -0.34 -9.74 -10.60
C ALA A 61 -0.46 -11.25 -10.65
N LYS A 62 0.58 -11.96 -10.20
CA LYS A 62 0.57 -13.42 -10.04
C LYS A 62 -0.52 -13.87 -9.07
N ALA A 63 -0.65 -13.22 -7.91
CA ALA A 63 -1.66 -13.56 -6.91
C ALA A 63 -3.10 -13.32 -7.41
N ARG A 64 -3.30 -12.35 -8.30
CA ARG A 64 -4.62 -11.99 -8.85
C ARG A 64 -4.93 -12.62 -10.22
N GLY A 65 -3.98 -13.34 -10.82
CA GLY A 65 -4.12 -13.89 -12.18
C GLY A 65 -4.18 -12.83 -13.29
N ILE A 66 -3.61 -11.65 -13.06
CA ILE A 66 -3.63 -10.52 -14.00
C ILE A 66 -2.27 -10.44 -14.71
N LYS A 67 -2.26 -10.04 -15.99
CA LYS A 67 -1.03 -9.71 -16.71
C LYS A 67 -0.70 -8.22 -16.53
N LEU A 68 0.53 -7.93 -16.13
CA LEU A 68 1.02 -6.55 -16.10
C LEU A 68 1.46 -6.08 -17.49
N PRO A 69 1.44 -4.76 -17.74
CA PRO A 69 2.19 -4.18 -18.84
C PRO A 69 3.69 -4.46 -18.68
N ALA A 70 4.43 -4.44 -19.80
CA ALA A 70 5.85 -4.81 -19.85
C ALA A 70 6.76 -3.96 -18.95
N ARG A 71 6.33 -2.73 -18.63
CA ARG A 71 6.89 -1.87 -17.59
C ARG A 71 5.76 -1.08 -16.94
N LEU A 72 5.90 -0.81 -15.66
CA LEU A 72 5.04 0.15 -14.97
C LEU A 72 5.40 1.55 -15.48
N THR A 73 4.51 2.17 -16.26
CA THR A 73 4.67 3.54 -16.74
C THR A 73 4.19 4.50 -15.66
N ARG A 74 5.03 5.49 -15.32
CA ARG A 74 4.65 6.58 -14.40
C ARG A 74 3.49 7.36 -15.00
N VAL A 75 2.36 7.39 -14.30
CA VAL A 75 1.27 8.34 -14.58
C VAL A 75 1.59 9.62 -13.81
N ARG A 76 1.70 10.75 -14.52
CA ARG A 76 1.90 12.08 -13.93
C ARG A 76 0.57 12.72 -13.60
#